data_AF-A0A2G1XGE1-F1
#
_entry.id   AF-A0A2G1XGE1-F1
#
_cell.length_a   1.000
_cell.length_b   1.000
_cell.length_c   1.000
_cell.angle_alpha   90.00
_cell.angle_beta   90.00
_cell.angle_gamma   90.00
#
_symmetry.space_group_name_H-M   'P 1'
#
loop_
_entity.id
_entity.type
_entity.pdbx_description
1 polymer ?
#
loop_
_entity_poly.entity_id
_entity_poly.type
_entity_poly.pdbx_seq_one_letter_code
_entity_poly.pdbx_strand_id
1 'polypeptide(L)'
;MALLAGVALSSSLAPQLPVARYDLLLGYGLLLTLLFRLCGWETTRDLAVIAVCHAVGLAFELVKVSLGSWSYPEPALFKEAGVPLYGGFLYAAVGSYVCSAWRVLDLELTGYRRRLTAAVAAAVYANFFSHHWLPDLRWPLAALLVAVTTGTWVHYTVGSRRYRMPLALSFALIGFFLWLAENIATYAGAWRYPSQLHGWQPVSVEKFGAWALLISVTVVLVEASRRRQRTR
;
A
#
# COMPACT_ATOMS: atom_id res chain seq x y z
N MET A 1 8.47 2.82 -6.48
CA MET A 1 9.21 4.01 -6.94
C MET A 1 8.72 4.51 -8.30
N ALA A 2 8.57 3.67 -9.32
CA ALA A 2 8.08 4.11 -10.65
C ALA A 2 6.75 4.89 -10.61
N LEU A 3 5.77 4.45 -9.81
CA LEU A 3 4.48 5.16 -9.67
C LEU A 3 4.67 6.57 -9.09
N LEU A 4 5.42 6.70 -7.99
CA LEU A 4 5.73 7.99 -7.36
C LEU A 4 6.48 8.94 -8.30
N ALA A 5 7.41 8.40 -9.11
CA ALA A 5 8.08 9.18 -10.14
C ALA A 5 7.07 9.71 -11.17
N GLY A 6 6.10 8.89 -11.60
CA GLY A 6 5.01 9.33 -12.47
C GLY A 6 4.16 10.43 -11.85
N VAL A 7 3.84 10.34 -10.55
CA VAL A 7 3.15 11.42 -9.81
C VAL A 7 3.96 12.71 -9.86
N ALA A 8 5.24 12.65 -9.50
CA ALA A 8 6.12 13.82 -9.48
C ALA A 8 6.32 14.43 -10.87
N LEU A 9 6.42 13.61 -11.92
CA LEU A 9 6.53 14.10 -13.29
C LEU A 9 5.20 14.67 -13.81
N SER A 10 4.08 14.09 -13.40
CA SER A 10 2.76 14.56 -13.84
C SER A 10 2.46 15.98 -13.38
N SER A 11 3.04 16.46 -12.26
CA SER A 11 2.82 17.82 -11.78
C SER A 11 3.42 18.89 -12.70
N SER A 12 4.45 18.57 -13.48
CA SER A 12 5.07 19.49 -14.45
C SER A 12 4.59 19.27 -15.90
N LEU A 13 4.29 18.02 -16.27
CA LEU A 13 3.88 17.65 -17.63
C LEU A 13 2.37 17.82 -17.90
N ALA A 14 1.51 17.53 -16.93
CA ALA A 14 0.06 17.51 -17.15
C ALA A 14 -0.55 18.85 -17.59
N PRO A 15 -0.09 20.03 -17.13
CA PRO A 15 -0.62 21.32 -17.60
C PRO A 15 -0.51 21.54 -19.12
N GLN A 16 0.34 20.77 -19.81
CA GLN A 16 0.62 20.91 -21.24
C GLN A 16 -0.17 19.92 -22.11
N LEU A 17 -0.90 18.99 -21.49
CA LEU A 17 -1.62 17.93 -22.19
C LEU A 17 -3.14 18.15 -22.08
N PRO A 18 -3.92 17.86 -23.13
CA PRO A 18 -5.38 17.97 -23.10
C PRO A 18 -6.03 16.76 -22.38
N VAL A 19 -5.40 16.26 -21.31
CA VAL A 19 -5.85 15.09 -20.55
C VAL A 19 -5.75 15.42 -19.06
N ALA A 20 -6.79 15.07 -18.30
CA ALA A 20 -6.77 15.30 -16.86
C ALA A 20 -5.65 14.48 -16.19
N ARG A 21 -4.94 15.09 -15.24
CA ARG A 21 -3.74 14.50 -14.64
C ARG A 21 -3.99 13.14 -14.00
N TYR A 22 -5.12 12.97 -13.31
CA TYR A 22 -5.46 11.70 -12.68
C TYR A 22 -5.76 10.59 -13.69
N ASP A 23 -6.32 10.92 -14.87
CA ASP A 23 -6.55 9.94 -15.94
C ASP A 23 -5.21 9.55 -16.60
N LEU A 24 -4.29 10.51 -16.74
CA LEU A 24 -2.91 10.23 -17.18
C LEU A 24 -2.19 9.30 -16.21
N LEU A 25 -2.33 9.52 -14.90
CA LEU A 25 -1.76 8.64 -13.87
C LEU A 25 -2.43 7.26 -13.84
N LEU A 26 -3.73 7.16 -14.15
CA LEU A 26 -4.41 5.87 -14.33
C LEU A 26 -3.82 5.11 -15.51
N GLY A 27 -3.68 5.76 -16.67
CA GLY A 27 -3.04 5.19 -17.85
C GLY A 27 -1.59 4.75 -17.56
N TYR A 28 -0.84 5.57 -16.84
CA TYR A 28 0.53 5.24 -16.42
C TYR A 28 0.58 4.02 -15.48
N GLY A 29 -0.33 3.92 -14.51
CA GLY A 29 -0.45 2.75 -13.64
C GLY A 29 -0.72 1.46 -14.42
N LEU A 30 -1.67 1.50 -15.36
CA LEU A 30 -1.99 0.38 -16.25
C LEU A 30 -0.78 -0.01 -17.12
N LEU A 31 -0.09 0.98 -17.68
CA LEU A 31 1.11 0.78 -18.49
C LEU A 31 2.21 0.11 -17.66
N LEU A 32 2.46 0.56 -16.43
CA LEU A 32 3.45 -0.07 -15.54
C LEU A 32 3.11 -1.53 -15.27
N THR A 33 1.87 -1.85 -14.91
CA THR A 33 1.43 -3.23 -14.68
C THR A 33 1.59 -4.08 -15.94
N LEU A 34 1.24 -3.56 -17.12
CA LEU A 34 1.44 -4.26 -18.38
C LEU A 34 2.92 -4.51 -18.66
N LEU A 35 3.77 -3.49 -18.54
CA LEU A 35 5.21 -3.60 -18.76
C LEU A 35 5.85 -4.60 -17.80
N PHE A 36 5.51 -4.56 -16.52
CA PHE A 36 6.06 -5.51 -15.54
C PHE A 36 5.62 -6.95 -15.85
N ARG A 37 4.40 -7.14 -16.35
CA ARG A 37 3.94 -8.45 -16.83
C ARG A 37 4.69 -8.93 -18.06
N LEU A 38 4.92 -8.05 -19.04
CA LEU A 38 5.62 -8.35 -20.30
C LEU A 38 7.10 -8.64 -20.08
N CYS A 39 7.76 -7.89 -19.18
CA CYS A 39 9.15 -8.12 -18.77
C CYS A 39 9.34 -9.38 -17.89
N GLY A 40 8.26 -10.09 -17.54
CA GLY A 40 8.31 -11.26 -16.67
C GLY A 40 8.61 -10.93 -15.20
N TRP A 41 8.51 -9.66 -14.81
CA TRP A 41 8.68 -9.22 -13.41
C TRP A 41 7.43 -9.50 -12.57
N GLU A 42 6.26 -9.70 -13.18
CA GLU A 42 5.03 -10.06 -12.48
C GLU A 42 4.44 -11.35 -13.04
N THR A 43 4.13 -12.29 -12.15
CA THR A 43 3.43 -13.53 -12.52
C THR A 43 1.92 -13.30 -12.57
N THR A 44 1.16 -14.21 -13.19
CA THR A 44 -0.32 -14.15 -13.16
C THR A 44 -0.89 -14.12 -11.74
N ARG A 45 -0.21 -14.75 -10.78
CA ARG A 45 -0.62 -14.71 -9.36
C ARG A 45 -0.31 -13.35 -8.73
N ASP A 46 0.85 -12.77 -9.05
CA ASP A 46 1.18 -11.41 -8.61
C ASP A 46 0.12 -10.43 -9.13
N LEU A 47 -0.27 -10.55 -10.40
CA LEU A 47 -1.34 -9.73 -10.99
C LEU A 47 -2.68 -9.88 -10.26
N ALA A 48 -3.05 -11.09 -9.84
CA ALA A 48 -4.27 -11.30 -9.05
C ALA A 48 -4.18 -10.60 -7.68
N VAL A 49 -3.02 -10.65 -7.01
CA VAL A 49 -2.82 -9.93 -5.74
C VAL A 49 -2.84 -8.42 -5.96
N ILE A 50 -2.19 -7.92 -7.00
CA ILE A 50 -2.16 -6.50 -7.38
C ILE A 50 -3.57 -5.99 -7.67
N ALA A 51 -4.39 -6.75 -8.39
CA ALA A 51 -5.78 -6.43 -8.65
C ALA A 51 -6.62 -6.38 -7.36
N VAL A 52 -6.41 -7.32 -6.43
CA VAL A 52 -7.06 -7.30 -5.12
C VAL A 52 -6.62 -6.07 -4.30
N CYS A 53 -5.31 -5.77 -4.26
CA CYS A 53 -4.79 -4.57 -3.60
C CYS A 53 -5.38 -3.29 -4.21
N HIS A 54 -5.54 -3.24 -5.53
CA HIS A 54 -6.19 -2.12 -6.22
C HIS A 54 -7.64 -1.96 -5.77
N ALA A 55 -8.44 -3.03 -5.82
CA ALA A 55 -9.86 -3.00 -5.47
C ALA A 55 -10.08 -2.65 -3.99
N VAL A 56 -9.32 -3.28 -3.09
CA VAL A 56 -9.37 -3.04 -1.64
C VAL A 56 -8.95 -1.60 -1.33
N GLY A 57 -7.86 -1.13 -1.95
CA GLY A 57 -7.40 0.25 -1.82
C GLY A 57 -8.43 1.27 -2.31
N LEU A 58 -9.04 1.04 -3.46
CA LEU A 58 -10.08 1.91 -4.00
C LEU A 58 -11.33 1.96 -3.10
N ALA A 59 -11.76 0.82 -2.57
CA ALA A 59 -12.86 0.77 -1.60
C ALA A 59 -12.53 1.57 -0.32
N PHE A 60 -11.28 1.49 0.15
CA PHE A 60 -10.82 2.28 1.29
C PHE A 60 -10.83 3.78 0.99
N GLU A 61 -10.33 4.17 -0.19
CA GLU A 61 -10.33 5.56 -0.67
C GLU A 61 -11.75 6.14 -0.74
N LEU A 62 -12.72 5.40 -1.31
CA LEU A 62 -14.11 5.85 -1.42
C LEU A 62 -14.72 6.21 -0.06
N VAL A 63 -14.42 5.44 0.97
CA VAL A 63 -14.88 5.75 2.34
C VAL A 63 -14.10 6.89 2.94
N LYS A 64 -12.77 6.91 2.82
CA LYS A 64 -11.98 7.94 3.48
C LYS A 64 -12.13 9.32 2.85
N VAL A 65 -12.33 9.40 1.54
CA VAL A 65 -12.64 10.64 0.82
C VAL A 65 -14.04 11.14 1.15
N SER A 66 -15.05 10.27 1.22
CA SER A 66 -16.41 10.69 1.61
C SER A 66 -16.48 11.20 3.06
N LEU A 67 -15.61 10.71 3.94
CA LEU A 67 -15.43 11.20 5.31
C LEU A 67 -14.52 12.42 5.42
N GLY A 68 -14.06 13.00 4.31
CA GLY A 68 -13.20 14.19 4.31
C GLY A 68 -11.80 13.98 4.89
N SER A 69 -11.33 12.72 4.98
CA SER A 69 -10.00 12.44 5.53
C SER A 69 -8.88 12.98 4.65
N TRP A 70 -9.11 13.04 3.35
CA TRP A 70 -8.30 13.72 2.33
C TRP A 70 -9.16 13.90 1.08
N SER A 71 -8.62 14.58 0.07
CA SER A 71 -9.33 14.86 -1.19
C SER A 71 -8.41 14.72 -2.40
N TYR A 72 -9.02 14.42 -3.53
CA TYR A 72 -8.41 14.50 -4.86
C TYR A 72 -8.98 15.74 -5.56
N PRO A 73 -8.32 16.92 -5.50
CA PRO A 73 -8.96 18.18 -5.95
C PRO A 73 -9.08 18.32 -7.46
N GLU A 74 -8.18 17.72 -8.23
CA GLU A 74 -8.17 17.87 -9.70
C GLU A 74 -9.32 17.10 -10.39
N PRO A 75 -9.73 17.55 -11.58
CA PRO A 75 -10.71 16.84 -12.39
C PRO A 75 -10.15 15.50 -12.91
N ALA A 76 -11.05 14.57 -13.22
CA ALA A 76 -10.76 13.36 -13.99
C ALA A 76 -12.06 12.81 -14.58
N LEU A 77 -11.96 12.11 -15.71
CA LEU A 77 -13.05 11.34 -16.29
C LEU A 77 -13.28 10.05 -15.49
N PHE A 78 -12.21 9.36 -15.09
CA PHE A 78 -12.29 8.12 -14.32
C PHE A 78 -12.25 8.41 -12.82
N LYS A 79 -13.24 9.18 -12.34
CA LYS A 79 -13.36 9.60 -10.94
C LYS A 79 -14.77 9.34 -10.42
N GLU A 80 -14.85 8.46 -9.44
CA GLU A 80 -16.10 8.01 -8.84
C GLU A 80 -16.19 8.51 -7.40
N ALA A 81 -17.30 9.16 -7.03
CA ALA A 81 -17.54 9.70 -5.68
C ALA A 81 -16.34 10.50 -5.10
N GLY A 82 -15.65 11.26 -5.95
CA GLY A 82 -14.47 12.05 -5.55
C GLY A 82 -13.13 11.32 -5.61
N VAL A 83 -13.11 10.03 -5.94
CA VAL A 83 -11.90 9.18 -5.97
C VAL A 83 -11.54 8.81 -7.42
N PRO A 84 -10.35 9.19 -7.92
CA PRO A 84 -9.88 8.74 -9.21
C PRO A 84 -9.50 7.25 -9.14
N LEU A 85 -9.74 6.49 -10.20
CA LEU A 85 -9.35 5.06 -10.25
C LEU A 85 -7.83 4.87 -10.08
N TYR A 86 -7.03 5.88 -10.42
CA TYR A 86 -5.59 5.91 -10.11
C TYR A 86 -5.30 5.72 -8.61
N GLY A 87 -6.18 6.16 -7.70
CA GLY A 87 -6.00 5.98 -6.25
C GLY A 87 -5.80 4.51 -5.87
N GLY A 88 -6.50 3.59 -6.53
CA GLY A 88 -6.29 2.16 -6.34
C GLY A 88 -4.86 1.70 -6.70
N PHE A 89 -4.21 2.33 -7.69
CA PHE A 89 -2.83 2.00 -8.07
C PHE A 89 -1.79 2.36 -7.00
N LEU A 90 -2.08 3.32 -6.11
CA LEU A 90 -1.20 3.60 -4.97
C LEU A 90 -1.06 2.36 -4.07
N TYR A 91 -2.17 1.66 -3.82
CA TYR A 91 -2.19 0.41 -3.04
C TYR A 91 -1.68 -0.78 -3.86
N ALA A 92 -2.05 -0.86 -5.14
CA ALA A 92 -1.59 -1.90 -6.05
C ALA A 92 -0.06 -1.91 -6.17
N ALA A 93 0.58 -0.73 -6.18
CA ALA A 93 2.03 -0.59 -6.20
C ALA A 93 2.70 -1.16 -4.94
N VAL A 94 2.08 -1.02 -3.77
CA VAL A 94 2.57 -1.66 -2.53
C VAL A 94 2.45 -3.18 -2.62
N GLY A 95 1.33 -3.69 -3.14
CA GLY A 95 1.14 -5.12 -3.41
C GLY A 95 2.18 -5.69 -4.37
N SER A 96 2.41 -5.03 -5.51
CA SER A 96 3.44 -5.36 -6.49
C SER A 96 4.83 -5.38 -5.85
N TYR A 97 5.16 -4.36 -5.04
CA TYR A 97 6.42 -4.32 -4.31
C TYR A 97 6.60 -5.51 -3.36
N VAL A 98 5.60 -5.85 -2.54
CA VAL A 98 5.70 -6.98 -1.61
C VAL A 98 5.83 -8.30 -2.37
N CYS A 99 5.09 -8.48 -3.47
CA CYS A 99 5.27 -9.62 -4.37
C CYS A 99 6.69 -9.71 -4.92
N SER A 100 7.24 -8.60 -5.40
CA SER A 100 8.59 -8.55 -5.96
C SER A 100 9.65 -8.81 -4.89
N ALA A 101 9.54 -8.15 -3.72
CA ALA A 101 10.42 -8.33 -2.59
C ALA A 101 10.50 -9.80 -2.16
N TRP A 102 9.37 -10.52 -2.15
CA TRP A 102 9.34 -11.94 -1.82
C TRP A 102 10.24 -12.80 -2.70
N ARG A 103 10.25 -12.49 -4.01
CA ARG A 103 11.02 -13.24 -5.00
C ARG A 103 12.47 -12.77 -5.07
N VAL A 104 12.70 -11.45 -5.09
CA VAL A 104 14.03 -10.87 -5.26
C VAL A 104 14.90 -11.09 -4.02
N LEU A 105 14.31 -11.01 -2.83
CA LEU A 105 15.02 -11.18 -1.57
C LEU A 105 14.90 -12.60 -1.00
N ASP A 106 14.33 -13.55 -1.73
CA ASP A 106 14.10 -14.93 -1.26
C ASP A 106 13.47 -14.96 0.16
N LEU A 107 12.31 -14.30 0.32
CA LEU A 107 11.72 -14.13 1.64
C LEU A 107 11.16 -15.45 2.19
N GLU A 108 11.56 -15.79 3.41
CA GLU A 108 11.01 -16.92 4.17
C GLU A 108 10.52 -16.46 5.54
N LEU A 109 9.34 -16.91 5.92
CA LEU A 109 8.78 -16.67 7.25
C LEU A 109 8.87 -17.94 8.11
N THR A 110 9.60 -17.87 9.22
CA THR A 110 9.64 -18.96 10.22
C THR A 110 8.87 -18.56 11.47
N GLY A 111 8.12 -19.50 12.07
CA GLY A 111 7.29 -19.22 13.25
C GLY A 111 5.99 -18.46 12.94
N TYR A 112 5.63 -18.31 11.66
CA TYR A 112 4.49 -17.50 11.23
C TYR A 112 3.13 -18.11 11.62
N ARG A 113 2.41 -17.41 12.49
CA ARG A 113 1.08 -17.81 12.99
C ARG A 113 -0.04 -17.36 12.06
N ARG A 114 -0.04 -17.87 10.83
CA ARG A 114 -0.89 -17.44 9.71
C ARG A 114 -2.34 -17.08 10.08
N ARG A 115 -3.07 -17.99 10.74
CA ARG A 115 -4.50 -17.76 11.05
C ARG A 115 -4.68 -16.57 12.01
N LEU A 116 -3.81 -16.46 13.01
CA LEU A 116 -3.85 -15.37 13.97
C LEU A 116 -3.43 -14.06 13.32
N THR A 117 -2.32 -14.05 12.56
CA THR A 117 -1.89 -12.83 11.86
C THR A 117 -2.92 -12.35 10.84
N ALA A 118 -3.56 -13.26 10.10
CA ALA A 118 -4.64 -12.92 9.18
C ALA A 118 -5.86 -12.34 9.91
N ALA A 119 -6.27 -12.91 11.05
CA ALA A 119 -7.35 -12.38 11.85
C ALA A 119 -7.06 -10.96 12.36
N VAL A 120 -5.83 -10.72 12.85
CA VAL A 120 -5.42 -9.38 13.31
C VAL A 120 -5.36 -8.39 12.14
N ALA A 121 -4.81 -8.78 10.99
CA ALA A 121 -4.76 -7.93 9.81
C ALA A 121 -6.17 -7.58 9.30
N ALA A 122 -7.11 -8.53 9.31
CA ALA A 122 -8.51 -8.27 8.98
C ALA A 122 -9.15 -7.30 9.98
N ALA A 123 -8.90 -7.46 11.28
CA ALA A 123 -9.38 -6.53 12.32
C ALA A 123 -8.77 -5.13 12.18
N VAL A 124 -7.48 -5.03 11.82
CA VAL A 124 -6.83 -3.77 11.43
C VAL A 124 -7.56 -3.13 10.28
N TYR A 125 -7.76 -3.84 9.17
CA TYR A 125 -8.42 -3.28 8.00
C TYR A 125 -9.85 -2.81 8.32
N ALA A 126 -10.62 -3.63 9.04
CA ALA A 126 -11.96 -3.30 9.49
C ALA A 126 -11.98 -2.05 10.38
N ASN A 127 -11.10 -1.93 11.37
CA ASN A 127 -11.04 -0.75 12.23
C ASN A 127 -10.62 0.50 11.45
N PHE A 128 -9.66 0.40 10.53
CA PHE A 128 -9.30 1.52 9.64
C PHE A 128 -10.46 2.00 8.77
N PHE A 129 -11.36 1.09 8.41
CA PHE A 129 -12.58 1.43 7.69
C PHE A 129 -13.66 2.03 8.62
N SER A 130 -13.80 1.49 9.84
CA SER A 130 -14.95 1.77 10.71
C SER A 130 -14.69 2.75 11.87
N HIS A 131 -13.44 3.13 12.16
CA HIS A 131 -13.08 3.98 13.32
C HIS A 131 -13.69 5.38 13.29
N HIS A 132 -14.32 5.77 12.18
CA HIS A 132 -15.13 6.99 12.16
C HIS A 132 -16.42 6.85 12.97
N TRP A 133 -16.98 5.64 13.05
CA TRP A 133 -18.22 5.33 13.78
C TRP A 133 -17.99 4.48 15.04
N LEU A 134 -16.88 3.74 15.09
CA LEU A 134 -16.48 2.90 16.21
C LEU A 134 -15.21 3.45 16.89
N PRO A 135 -14.88 3.02 18.11
CA PRO A 135 -13.63 3.39 18.76
C PRO A 135 -12.40 3.10 17.89
N ASP A 136 -11.43 3.99 17.97
CA ASP A 136 -10.13 3.80 17.34
C ASP A 136 -9.33 2.76 18.14
N LEU A 137 -9.12 1.58 17.55
CA LEU A 137 -8.46 0.45 18.20
C LEU A 137 -7.01 0.28 17.72
N ARG A 138 -6.41 1.30 17.09
CA ARG A 138 -5.04 1.22 16.56
C ARG A 138 -4.02 0.73 17.59
N TRP A 139 -4.06 1.25 18.82
CA TRP A 139 -3.13 0.85 19.88
C TRP A 139 -3.33 -0.60 20.36
N PRO A 140 -4.55 -1.04 20.74
CA PRO A 140 -4.82 -2.45 21.03
C PRO A 140 -4.43 -3.39 19.88
N LEU A 141 -4.74 -3.01 18.64
CA LEU A 141 -4.43 -3.81 17.45
C LEU A 141 -2.92 -3.85 17.18
N ALA A 142 -2.18 -2.78 17.46
CA ALA A 142 -0.72 -2.78 17.40
C ALA A 142 -0.12 -3.74 18.44
N ALA A 143 -0.59 -3.69 19.68
CA ALA A 143 -0.15 -4.64 20.72
C ALA A 143 -0.46 -6.09 20.33
N LEU A 144 -1.66 -6.34 19.80
CA LEU A 144 -2.06 -7.66 19.32
C LEU A 144 -1.21 -8.11 18.12
N LEU A 145 -0.93 -7.22 17.17
CA LEU A 145 -0.07 -7.51 16.02
C LEU A 145 1.34 -7.88 16.45
N VAL A 146 1.91 -7.16 17.42
CA VAL A 146 3.20 -7.52 18.03
C VAL A 146 3.09 -8.89 18.69
N ALA A 147 2.09 -9.13 19.53
CA ALA A 147 1.92 -10.40 20.24
C ALA A 147 1.79 -11.62 19.29
N VAL A 148 1.03 -11.51 18.20
CA VAL A 148 0.87 -12.63 17.24
C VAL A 148 2.09 -12.83 16.35
N THR A 149 2.92 -11.80 16.17
CA THR A 149 4.15 -11.87 15.38
C THR A 149 5.40 -12.15 16.22
N THR A 150 5.28 -12.18 17.56
CA THR A 150 6.35 -12.62 18.46
C THR A 150 6.84 -14.02 18.09
N GLY A 151 8.16 -14.16 17.96
CA GLY A 151 8.80 -15.40 17.52
C GLY A 151 8.70 -15.67 16.01
N THR A 152 8.06 -14.79 15.24
CA THR A 152 8.09 -14.85 13.77
C THR A 152 9.30 -14.08 13.23
N TRP A 153 10.08 -14.73 12.38
CA TRP A 153 11.25 -14.15 11.73
C TRP A 153 11.06 -14.10 10.22
N VAL A 154 11.46 -12.98 9.63
CA VAL A 154 11.61 -12.78 8.19
C VAL A 154 13.07 -13.05 7.85
N HIS A 155 13.33 -14.08 7.06
CA HIS A 155 14.64 -14.34 6.48
C HIS A 155 14.67 -13.78 5.06
N TYR A 156 15.78 -13.17 4.68
CA TYR A 156 15.94 -12.53 3.38
C TYR A 156 17.40 -12.56 2.93
N THR A 157 17.63 -12.58 1.63
CA THR A 157 18.95 -12.68 1.01
C THR A 157 19.33 -11.35 0.36
N VAL A 158 20.54 -10.86 0.67
CA VAL A 158 21.14 -9.69 0.01
C VAL A 158 22.52 -10.09 -0.50
N GLY A 159 22.69 -10.11 -1.82
CA GLY A 159 23.89 -10.67 -2.44
C GLY A 159 24.03 -12.16 -2.09
N SER A 160 25.18 -12.54 -1.50
CA SER A 160 25.45 -13.91 -1.07
C SER A 160 25.09 -14.21 0.39
N ARG A 161 24.59 -13.22 1.15
CA ARG A 161 24.35 -13.35 2.59
C ARG A 161 22.86 -13.43 2.91
N ARG A 162 22.50 -14.34 3.83
CA ARG A 162 21.15 -14.48 4.38
C ARG A 162 21.08 -13.77 5.73
N TYR A 163 20.11 -12.87 5.86
CA TYR A 163 19.84 -12.07 7.04
C TYR A 163 18.46 -12.43 7.61
N ARG A 164 18.21 -12.01 8.84
CA ARG A 164 16.89 -12.16 9.47
C ARG A 164 16.52 -10.98 10.34
N MET A 165 15.23 -10.72 10.47
CA MET A 165 14.67 -9.74 11.41
C MET A 165 13.30 -10.20 11.93
N PRO A 166 12.85 -9.73 13.11
CA PRO A 166 11.50 -9.98 13.58
C PRO A 166 10.45 -9.43 12.60
N LEU A 167 9.33 -10.14 12.40
CA LEU A 167 8.28 -9.69 11.49
C LEU A 167 7.67 -8.34 11.91
N ALA A 168 7.46 -8.12 13.21
CA ALA A 168 6.99 -6.82 13.72
C ALA A 168 7.93 -5.66 13.34
N LEU A 169 9.25 -5.88 13.42
CA LEU A 169 10.24 -4.87 13.02
C LEU A 169 10.15 -4.60 11.52
N SER A 170 9.94 -5.63 10.69
CA SER A 170 9.76 -5.42 9.25
C SER A 170 8.53 -4.55 8.93
N PHE A 171 7.41 -4.74 9.65
CA PHE A 171 6.22 -3.90 9.48
C PHE A 171 6.46 -2.46 9.88
N ALA A 172 7.16 -2.22 11.00
CA ALA A 172 7.56 -0.88 11.38
C ALA A 172 8.45 -0.24 10.30
N LEU A 173 9.49 -0.93 9.84
CA LEU A 173 10.38 -0.39 8.80
C LEU A 173 9.64 -0.07 7.49
N ILE A 174 8.78 -0.98 7.02
CA ILE A 174 7.97 -0.71 5.82
C ILE A 174 7.03 0.47 6.06
N GLY A 175 6.38 0.53 7.23
CA GLY A 175 5.50 1.64 7.60
C GLY A 175 6.22 2.99 7.58
N PHE A 176 7.47 3.03 8.02
CA PHE A 176 8.31 4.23 7.99
C PHE A 176 8.56 4.69 6.54
N PHE A 177 8.97 3.79 5.65
CA PHE A 177 9.19 4.13 4.25
C PHE A 177 7.90 4.47 3.50
N LEU A 178 6.76 3.88 3.88
CA LEU A 178 5.45 4.26 3.35
C LEU A 178 5.03 5.67 3.81
N TRP A 179 5.28 6.02 5.07
CA TRP A 179 5.06 7.39 5.56
C TRP A 179 5.96 8.41 4.83
N LEU A 180 7.21 8.06 4.55
CA LEU A 180 8.09 8.91 3.73
C LEU A 180 7.57 9.05 2.30
N ALA A 181 7.14 7.94 1.69
CA ALA A 181 6.53 7.94 0.36
C ALA A 181 5.26 8.79 0.30
N GLU A 182 4.44 8.75 1.34
CA GLU A 182 3.25 9.58 1.47
C GLU A 182 3.57 11.09 1.57
N ASN A 183 4.64 11.46 2.29
CA ASN A 183 5.11 12.85 2.29
C ASN A 183 5.53 13.30 0.88
N ILE A 184 6.28 12.47 0.15
CA ILE A 184 6.68 12.77 -1.23
C ILE A 184 5.46 12.85 -2.16
N ALA A 185 4.50 11.92 -2.02
CA ALA A 185 3.30 11.88 -2.84
C ALA A 185 2.41 13.11 -2.61
N THR A 186 2.17 13.49 -1.36
CA THR A 186 1.39 14.70 -1.03
C THR A 186 2.10 15.98 -1.45
N TYR A 187 3.43 16.03 -1.36
CA TYR A 187 4.23 17.13 -1.88
C TYR A 187 4.08 17.28 -3.39
N ALA A 188 4.11 16.15 -4.12
CA ALA A 188 3.85 16.09 -5.56
C ALA A 188 2.36 16.23 -5.93
N GLY A 189 1.49 16.49 -4.96
CA GLY A 189 0.07 16.74 -5.17
C GLY A 189 -0.75 15.50 -5.53
N ALA A 190 -0.32 14.28 -5.20
CA ALA A 190 -1.09 13.05 -5.48
C ALA A 190 -2.51 13.09 -4.90
N TRP A 191 -2.64 13.58 -3.67
CA TRP A 191 -3.87 13.91 -2.95
C TRP A 191 -3.56 15.01 -1.93
N ARG A 192 -4.58 15.57 -1.27
CA ARG A 192 -4.40 16.62 -0.25
C ARG A 192 -5.14 16.31 1.04
N TYR A 193 -4.43 16.42 2.16
CA TYR A 193 -5.04 16.44 3.48
C TYR A 193 -5.74 17.77 3.77
N PRO A 194 -6.75 17.82 4.66
CA PRO A 194 -7.38 19.08 5.07
C PRO A 194 -6.37 20.09 5.65
N SER A 195 -5.37 19.59 6.37
CA SER A 195 -4.28 20.40 6.91
C SER A 195 -3.37 21.00 5.82
N GLN A 196 -3.37 20.46 4.60
CA GLN A 196 -2.53 20.91 3.49
C GLN A 196 -3.26 21.85 2.51
N LEU A 197 -4.48 22.29 2.82
CA LEU A 197 -5.28 23.15 1.94
C LEU A 197 -4.64 24.52 1.69
N HIS A 198 -3.91 25.07 2.66
CA HIS A 198 -3.26 26.38 2.59
C HIS A 198 -1.75 26.30 2.31
N GLY A 199 -1.24 25.12 1.93
CA GLY A 199 0.19 24.89 1.70
C GLY A 199 0.60 23.51 2.16
N TRP A 200 1.65 22.97 1.55
CA TRP A 200 2.16 21.66 1.95
C TRP A 200 2.82 21.73 3.33
N GLN A 201 2.50 20.75 4.16
CA GLN A 201 3.20 20.49 5.42
C GLN A 201 3.39 18.98 5.59
N PRO A 202 4.40 18.55 6.38
CA PRO A 202 4.66 17.14 6.63
C PRO A 202 3.43 16.42 7.17
N VAL A 203 3.22 15.19 6.69
CA VAL A 203 2.14 14.32 7.15
C VAL A 203 2.43 13.87 8.58
N SER A 204 1.41 13.86 9.44
CA SER A 204 1.59 13.57 10.87
C SER A 204 2.29 12.22 11.12
N VAL A 205 3.09 12.17 12.18
CA VAL A 205 3.82 10.95 12.57
C VAL A 205 2.87 9.82 12.98
N GLU A 206 1.63 10.12 13.37
CA GLU A 206 0.63 9.08 13.63
C GLU A 206 0.34 8.20 12.41
N LYS A 207 0.52 8.73 11.19
CA LYS A 207 0.37 7.97 9.94
C LYS A 207 1.45 6.91 9.78
N PHE A 208 2.63 7.08 10.36
CA PHE A 208 3.63 6.02 10.42
C PHE A 208 3.10 4.78 11.14
N GLY A 209 2.49 4.94 12.31
CA GLY A 209 1.86 3.84 13.04
C GLY A 209 0.73 3.19 12.24
N ALA A 210 -0.04 4.00 11.52
CA ALA A 210 -1.09 3.50 10.64
C ALA A 210 -0.55 2.63 9.49
N TRP A 211 0.51 3.06 8.81
CA TRP A 211 1.13 2.27 7.76
C TRP A 211 1.78 0.98 8.25
N ALA A 212 2.39 1.02 9.44
CA ALA A 212 2.95 -0.18 10.08
C ALA A 212 1.87 -1.23 10.39
N LEU A 213 0.63 -0.81 10.66
CA LEU A 213 -0.51 -1.71 10.80
C LEU A 213 -1.02 -2.18 9.43
N LEU A 214 -1.30 -1.26 8.50
CA LEU A 214 -1.91 -1.57 7.21
C LEU A 214 -1.05 -2.46 6.31
N ILE A 215 0.28 -2.38 6.39
CA ILE A 215 1.15 -3.26 5.62
C ILE A 215 0.94 -4.74 5.96
N SER A 216 0.50 -5.07 7.18
CA SER A 216 0.18 -6.44 7.57
C SER A 216 -0.91 -7.06 6.68
N VAL A 217 -1.88 -6.27 6.22
CA VAL A 217 -2.95 -6.70 5.30
C VAL A 217 -2.34 -7.16 3.98
N THR A 218 -1.46 -6.35 3.40
CA THR A 218 -0.81 -6.66 2.12
C THR A 218 0.08 -7.90 2.26
N VAL A 219 0.86 -8.01 3.33
CA VAL A 219 1.72 -9.18 3.56
C VAL A 219 0.91 -10.46 3.75
N VAL A 220 -0.22 -10.42 4.44
CA VAL A 220 -1.14 -11.56 4.58
C VAL A 220 -1.71 -11.98 3.22
N LEU A 221 -2.15 -11.02 2.39
CA LEU A 221 -2.66 -11.31 1.04
C LEU A 221 -1.60 -11.99 0.16
N VAL A 222 -0.38 -11.47 0.17
CA VAL A 222 0.74 -12.03 -0.61
C VAL A 222 1.13 -13.42 -0.08
N GLU A 223 1.28 -13.61 1.24
CA GLU A 223 1.61 -14.91 1.84
C GLU A 223 0.56 -15.97 1.49
N ALA A 224 -0.72 -15.62 1.60
CA ALA A 224 -1.82 -16.53 1.28
C ALA A 224 -1.81 -16.96 -0.20
N SER A 225 -1.46 -16.05 -1.12
CA SER A 225 -1.36 -16.35 -2.55
C SER A 225 -0.23 -17.34 -2.87
N ARG A 226 0.89 -17.27 -2.14
CA ARG A 226 2.08 -18.11 -2.33
C ARG A 226 1.86 -19.53 -1.82
N ARG A 227 1.09 -19.71 -0.75
CA ARG A 227 0.78 -21.04 -0.19
C ARG A 227 0.01 -21.93 -1.16
N ARG A 228 -0.88 -21.36 -1.98
CA ARG A 228 -1.59 -22.09 -3.04
C ARG A 228 -0.65 -22.69 -4.10
N GLN A 229 0.61 -22.25 -4.16
CA GLN A 229 1.64 -22.78 -5.05
C GLN A 229 2.36 -24.01 -4.49
N ARG A 230 2.47 -24.16 -3.16
CA ARG A 230 3.15 -25.32 -2.52
C ARG A 230 2.25 -26.55 -2.38
N THR A 231 0.93 -26.37 -2.47
CA THR A 231 -0.07 -27.44 -2.31
C THR A 231 -0.65 -27.91 -3.65
N ARG A 232 -0.07 -27.48 -4.78
CA ARG A 232 -0.33 -27.97 -6.13
C ARG A 232 0.99 -28.50 -6.68
#